data_AF-A0A8T5IPA3-F1
#
_entry.id   AF-A0A8T5IPA3-F1
#
_cell.length_a   1.000
_cell.length_b   1.000
_cell.length_c   1.000
_cell.angle_alpha   90.00
_cell.angle_beta   90.00
_cell.angle_gamma   90.00
#
_symmetry.space_group_name_H-M   'P 1'
#
loop_
_entity.id
_entity.type
_entity.pdbx_description
1 polymer ?
#
loop_
_entity_poly.entity_id
_entity_poly.type
_entity_poly.pdbx_seq_one_letter_code
_entity_poly.pdbx_strand_id
1 'polypeptide(L)' 'MDGFDLTKYQEEGEDKDKIRKIMGKVLSGRSDYEVAEEKKVEKQRRCDCGWPIESGQKFCQECGTKC' A
#
# COMPACT_ATOMS: atom_id res chain seq x y z
N MET A 1 -19.56 -2.01 -17.64
CA MET A 1 -18.84 -3.14 -17.00
C MET A 1 -18.43 -2.62 -15.64
N ASP A 2 -19.15 -3.00 -14.59
CA ASP A 2 -18.80 -2.67 -13.21
C ASP A 2 -17.45 -3.33 -12.89
N GLY A 3 -16.44 -2.50 -12.67
CA GLY A 3 -15.11 -2.96 -12.30
C GLY A 3 -15.16 -3.60 -10.91
N PHE A 4 -14.61 -4.80 -10.79
CA PHE A 4 -14.46 -5.45 -9.49
C PHE A 4 -13.31 -4.77 -8.74
N ASP A 5 -13.64 -3.94 -7.75
CA ASP A 5 -12.64 -3.23 -6.95
C ASP A 5 -11.99 -4.19 -5.93
N LEU A 6 -10.74 -4.54 -6.22
CA LEU A 6 -9.92 -5.46 -5.44
C LEU A 6 -9.17 -4.79 -4.28
N THR A 7 -9.17 -3.45 -4.19
CA THR A 7 -8.45 -2.73 -3.12
C THR A 7 -9.03 -2.99 -1.73
N LYS A 8 -10.32 -3.36 -1.64
CA LYS A 8 -10.98 -3.76 -0.40
C LYS A 8 -10.36 -4.96 0.30
N TYR A 9 -9.62 -5.80 -0.42
CA TYR A 9 -8.93 -6.97 0.15
C TYR A 9 -7.51 -6.66 0.64
N GLN A 10 -7.07 -5.40 0.51
CA GLN A 10 -5.75 -4.94 0.98
C GLN A 10 -5.79 -4.39 2.42
N GLU A 11 -6.98 -4.15 2.97
CA GLU A 11 -7.16 -3.67 4.35
C GLU A 11 -6.82 -4.79 5.36
N GLU A 12 -6.08 -4.45 6.43
CA GLU A 12 -5.64 -5.41 7.44
C GLU A 12 -6.83 -6.11 8.11
N GLY A 13 -6.95 -7.43 7.94
CA GLY A 13 -8.07 -8.23 8.46
C GLY A 13 -7.95 -9.73 8.16
N GLU A 14 -8.93 -10.52 8.61
CA GLU A 14 -8.96 -12.00 8.49
C GLU A 14 -8.82 -12.52 7.05
N ASP A 15 -9.28 -11.73 6.07
CA ASP A 15 -9.28 -12.13 4.67
C ASP A 15 -7.89 -12.05 4.04
N LYS A 16 -7.03 -11.12 4.48
CA LYS A 16 -5.62 -11.06 4.07
C LYS A 16 -4.87 -12.33 4.49
N ASP A 17 -5.15 -12.84 5.69
CA ASP A 17 -4.49 -14.05 6.21
C ASP A 17 -4.91 -15.33 5.45
N LYS A 18 -6.19 -15.42 5.07
CA LYS A 18 -6.70 -16.50 4.20
C LYS A 18 -6.06 -16.44 2.82
N ILE A 19 -6.02 -15.25 2.21
CA ILE A 19 -5.40 -15.04 0.89
C ILE A 19 -3.90 -15.37 0.93
N ARG A 20 -3.20 -14.95 1.98
CA ARG A 20 -1.77 -15.28 2.20
C ARG A 20 -1.54 -16.79 2.24
N LYS A 21 -2.36 -17.56 2.98
CA LYS A 21 -2.24 -19.02 3.06
C LYS A 21 -2.52 -19.71 1.73
N ILE A 22 -3.54 -19.24 0.99
CA ILE A 22 -3.89 -19.79 -0.33
C ILE A 22 -2.75 -19.51 -1.32
N MET A 23 -2.27 -18.26 -1.40
CA MET A 23 -1.18 -17.91 -2.30
C MET A 23 0.13 -18.61 -1.94
N GLY A 24 0.42 -18.77 -0.65
CA GLY A 24 1.57 -19.56 -0.18
C GLY A 24 1.54 -20.99 -0.69
N LYS A 25 0.38 -21.65 -0.61
CA LYS A 25 0.17 -23.01 -1.12
C LYS A 25 0.27 -23.10 -2.64
N VAL A 26 -0.22 -22.10 -3.37
CA VAL A 26 -0.15 -22.07 -4.85
C VAL A 26 1.29 -21.87 -5.34
N LEU A 27 2.03 -20.94 -4.73
CA LEU A 27 3.40 -20.60 -5.15
C LEU A 27 4.43 -21.66 -4.73
N SER A 28 4.33 -22.16 -3.50
CA SER A 28 5.37 -23.02 -2.91
C SER A 28 4.95 -24.48 -2.72
N GLY A 29 3.66 -24.80 -2.85
CA GLY A 29 3.10 -26.10 -2.45
C GLY A 29 3.07 -26.34 -0.93
N ARG A 30 3.61 -25.41 -0.13
CA ARG A 30 3.71 -25.48 1.34
C ARG A 30 2.84 -24.41 1.99
N SER A 31 2.27 -24.75 3.15
CA SER A 31 1.34 -23.92 3.91
C SER A 31 2.00 -22.69 4.55
N ASP A 32 3.32 -22.74 4.71
CA ASP A 32 4.10 -21.87 5.59
C ASP A 32 4.91 -20.81 4.82
N TYR A 33 4.42 -20.37 3.66
CA TYR A 33 5.09 -19.31 2.90
C TYR A 33 4.79 -17.94 3.53
N GLU A 34 5.79 -17.41 4.23
CA GLU A 34 5.74 -16.08 4.84
C GLU A 34 6.14 -15.01 3.81
N VAL A 35 5.15 -14.29 3.28
CA VAL A 35 5.39 -13.13 2.42
C VAL A 35 6.00 -12.02 3.27
N ALA A 36 7.24 -11.62 2.95
CA ALA A 36 7.85 -10.45 3.56
C ALA A 36 7.04 -9.20 3.20
N GLU A 37 6.31 -8.67 4.16
CA GLU A 37 5.49 -7.48 3.98
C GLU A 37 6.39 -6.24 4.05
N GLU A 38 6.92 -5.81 2.90
CA GLU A 38 7.61 -4.53 2.81
C GLU A 38 6.59 -3.38 2.88
N LYS A 39 6.08 -3.07 4.08
CA LYS A 39 5.37 -1.81 4.32
C LYS A 39 6.37 -0.69 4.07
N LYS A 40 6.35 -0.10 2.88
CA LYS A 40 7.05 1.16 2.63
C LYS A 40 6.47 2.18 3.59
N VAL A 41 7.25 2.53 4.61
CA VAL A 41 6.93 3.66 5.49
C VAL A 41 7.04 4.91 4.64
N GLU A 42 5.89 5.39 4.22
CA GLU A 42 5.74 6.62 3.45
C GLU A 42 6.10 7.81 4.35
N LYS A 43 7.33 8.32 4.17
CA LYS A 43 7.82 9.48 4.93
C LYS A 43 7.08 10.73 4.45
N GLN A 44 6.30 11.34 5.32
CA GLN A 44 5.72 12.66 5.06
C GLN A 44 6.85 13.69 5.03
N ARG A 45 6.95 14.43 3.92
CA ARG A 45 7.88 15.56 3.80
C ARG A 45 7.09 16.86 3.93
N ARG A 46 7.76 17.97 4.26
CA ARG A 46 7.12 19.28 4.33
C ARG A 46 7.62 20.13 3.16
N CYS A 47 6.72 20.84 2.50
CA CYS A 47 7.10 21.82 1.49
C CYS A 47 7.56 23.12 2.14
N ASP A 48 8.28 23.97 1.42
CA ASP A 48 8.74 25.28 1.93
C ASP A 48 7.60 26.19 2.38
N CYS A 49 6.40 26.05 1.84
CA CYS A 49 5.22 26.79 2.30
C CYS A 49 4.68 26.31 3.67
N GLY A 50 5.20 25.20 4.20
CA GLY A 50 4.79 24.62 5.47
C GLY A 50 3.78 23.48 5.35
N TRP A 51 3.19 23.26 4.16
CA TRP A 51 2.21 22.20 3.96
C TRP A 51 2.84 20.79 4.01
N PRO A 52 2.21 19.83 4.70
CA PRO A 52 2.64 18.44 4.66
C PRO A 52 2.35 17.81 3.29
N ILE A 53 3.39 17.26 2.67
CA ILE A 53 3.31 16.52 1.41
C ILE A 53 3.43 15.03 1.72
N GLU A 54 2.37 14.30 1.39
CA GLU A 54 2.32 12.84 1.45
C GLU A 54 3.30 12.22 0.45
N SER A 55 3.80 11.03 0.75
CA SER A 55 4.68 10.31 -0.18
C SER A 55 3.94 10.05 -1.50
N GLY A 56 4.63 10.28 -2.61
CA GLY A 56 4.06 10.12 -3.95
C GLY A 56 3.59 11.43 -4.61
N GLN A 57 3.33 12.49 -3.85
CA GLN A 57 2.96 13.80 -4.41
C GLN A 57 4.22 14.59 -4.83
N LYS A 58 4.27 14.98 -6.11
CA LYS A 58 5.38 15.75 -6.74
C LYS A 58 5.20 17.27 -6.68
N PHE A 59 4.05 17.72 -6.18
CA PHE A 59 3.67 19.12 -6.13
C PHE A 59 2.93 19.37 -4.84
N CYS A 60 3.12 20.57 -4.30
CA CYS A 60 2.32 21.02 -3.16
C CYS A 60 0.90 21.37 -3.61
N GLN A 61 -0.10 20.85 -2.91
CA GLN A 61 -1.51 21.19 -3.15
C GLN A 61 -1.86 22.62 -2.75
N GLU A 62 -1.08 23.23 -1.86
CA GLU A 62 -1.32 24.59 -1.37
C GLU A 62 -0.61 25.64 -2.24
N CYS A 63 0.70 25.51 -2.44
CA CYS A 63 1.49 26.53 -3.15
C CYS A 63 1.76 26.21 -4.63
N GLY A 64 1.38 25.03 -5.12
CA GLY A 64 1.60 24.59 -6.50
C GLY A 64 3.07 24.39 -6.91
N THR A 65 4.00 24.64 -5.99
CA THR A 65 5.44 24.53 -6.27
C THR A 65 5.87 23.07 -6.27
N LYS A 66 6.85 22.75 -7.11
CA LYS A 66 7.47 21.43 -7.16
C LYS A 66 8.33 21.24 -5.91
N CYS A 67 7.71 20.60 -4.93
CA CYS A 67 8.33 19.90 -3.83
C CYS A 67 8.28 18.43 -4.26
#